data_AF-A0A3C0UP68-F1
#
_entry.id   AF-A0A3C0UP68-F1
#
_cell.length_a   1.000
_cell.length_b   1.000
_cell.length_c   1.000
_cell.angle_alpha   90.00
_cell.angle_beta   90.00
_cell.angle_gamma   90.00
#
_symmetry.space_group_name_H-M   'P 1'
#
loop_
_entity.id
_entity.type
_entity.pdbx_description
1 polymer ?
#
loop_
_entity_poly.entity_id
_entity_poly.type
_entity_poly.pdbx_seq_one_letter_code
_entity_poly.pdbx_strand_id
1 'polypeptide(L)'
;MTRAEQNGVVLVASYEFEDAHNVVLDVEVKNRTQASLLVDPNDFHYIPFDTKNDTLRSAINASYTAFYRALNPEEKIQQATLDIQREKRRLVASSILNGVLLVATVASDINSSNRRDKSWTQRANSQYAHAQAYNFIVQKQIADVNLQRVRTERLQHERANWQEMSLRKTTLPPNESIRGLVFLPKDERASSAWLTYTSRSDSTQMQLKFLQEKIKGN
;
A
#
# COMPACT_ATOMS: atom_id res chain seq x y z
N MET A 1 22.03 -12.57 6.92
CA MET A 1 22.57 -11.20 7.02
C MET A 1 23.78 -11.10 6.10
N THR A 2 23.82 -10.10 5.24
CA THR A 2 24.90 -9.90 4.24
C THR A 2 25.45 -8.49 4.41
N ARG A 3 26.77 -8.31 4.23
CA ARG A 3 27.49 -7.04 4.48
C ARG A 3 28.39 -6.69 3.29
N ALA A 4 28.41 -5.42 2.93
CA ALA A 4 29.36 -4.82 1.99
C ALA A 4 29.91 -3.51 2.57
N GLU A 5 31.12 -3.14 2.17
CA GLU A 5 31.75 -1.88 2.56
C GLU A 5 32.58 -1.35 1.39
N GLN A 6 32.40 -0.09 1.05
CA GLN A 6 33.15 0.59 -0.01
C GLN A 6 33.21 2.09 0.30
N ASN A 7 34.37 2.73 0.07
CA ASN A 7 34.59 4.17 0.27
C ASN A 7 34.17 4.70 1.66
N GLY A 8 34.25 3.86 2.70
CA GLY A 8 33.80 4.24 4.05
C GLY A 8 32.29 4.22 4.26
N VAL A 9 31.50 3.76 3.28
CA VAL A 9 30.08 3.43 3.48
C VAL A 9 29.96 1.94 3.76
N VAL A 10 29.23 1.58 4.82
CA VAL A 10 28.91 0.19 5.16
C VAL A 10 27.44 -0.05 4.88
N LEU A 11 27.14 -1.10 4.11
CA LEU A 11 25.79 -1.59 3.90
C LEU A 11 25.64 -2.97 4.56
N VAL A 12 24.64 -3.09 5.41
CA VAL A 12 24.20 -4.34 6.00
C VAL A 12 22.75 -4.56 5.58
N ALA A 13 22.42 -5.76 5.13
CA ALA A 13 21.05 -6.10 4.80
C ALA A 13 20.71 -7.53 5.21
N SER A 14 19.49 -7.71 5.70
CA SER A 14 18.90 -9.00 6.05
C SER A 14 17.51 -9.13 5.45
N TYR A 15 17.14 -10.35 5.08
CA TYR A 15 15.76 -10.67 4.79
C TYR A 15 14.93 -10.52 6.08
N GLU A 16 13.79 -9.84 5.97
CA GLU A 16 12.85 -9.67 7.08
C GLU A 16 11.61 -10.53 6.86
N PHE A 17 10.82 -10.22 5.82
CA PHE A 17 9.64 -11.00 5.42
C PHE A 17 9.30 -10.77 3.94
N GLU A 18 8.28 -11.49 3.46
CA GLU A 18 7.70 -11.32 2.13
C GLU A 18 6.18 -11.10 2.29
N ASP A 19 5.63 -10.11 1.58
CA ASP A 19 4.19 -9.92 1.44
C ASP A 19 3.72 -10.33 0.03
N ALA A 20 2.43 -10.15 -0.27
CA ALA A 20 1.88 -10.54 -1.57
C ALA A 20 2.57 -9.88 -2.78
N HIS A 21 3.16 -8.70 -2.61
CA HIS A 21 3.71 -7.87 -3.69
C HIS A 21 5.19 -7.54 -3.50
N ASN A 22 5.77 -7.72 -2.31
CA ASN A 22 7.10 -7.23 -1.98
C ASN A 22 7.93 -8.28 -1.24
N VAL A 23 9.22 -8.31 -1.56
CA VAL A 23 10.27 -8.84 -0.69
C VAL A 23 10.76 -7.69 0.18
N VAL A 24 10.79 -7.88 1.49
CA VAL A 24 11.15 -6.83 2.45
C VAL A 24 12.49 -7.15 3.08
N LEU A 25 13.42 -6.22 2.93
CA LEU A 25 14.76 -6.32 3.50
C LEU A 25 14.90 -5.28 4.60
N ASP A 26 15.44 -5.68 5.74
CA ASP A 26 15.92 -4.75 6.75
C ASP A 26 17.34 -4.34 6.40
N VAL A 27 17.54 -3.04 6.23
CA VAL A 27 18.78 -2.47 5.73
C VAL A 27 19.32 -1.45 6.73
N GLU A 28 20.61 -1.55 7.01
CA GLU A 28 21.36 -0.57 7.78
C GLU A 28 22.49 -0.01 6.92
N VAL A 29 22.53 1.33 6.79
CA VAL A 29 23.59 2.07 6.11
C VAL A 29 24.38 2.85 7.16
N LYS A 30 25.71 2.69 7.16
CA LYS A 30 26.62 3.43 8.05
C LYS A 30 27.51 4.33 7.23
N ASN A 31 27.57 5.59 7.62
CA ASN A 31 28.48 6.55 7.03
C ASN A 31 29.74 6.64 7.89
N ARG A 32 30.85 6.02 7.48
CA ARG A 32 32.17 6.16 8.11
C ARG A 32 33.07 7.15 7.37
N THR A 33 32.49 7.96 6.49
CA THR A 33 33.23 9.00 5.77
C THR A 33 33.31 10.28 6.61
N GLN A 34 34.07 11.26 6.14
CA GLN A 34 34.14 12.59 6.75
C GLN A 34 33.08 13.57 6.21
N ALA A 35 32.28 13.15 5.23
CA ALA A 35 31.24 13.97 4.60
C ALA A 35 29.84 13.44 4.94
N SER A 36 28.82 14.26 4.79
CA SER A 36 27.43 13.79 4.91
C SER A 36 27.06 12.91 3.70
N LEU A 37 26.32 11.84 3.95
CA LEU A 37 25.86 10.87 2.95
C LEU A 37 24.35 11.01 2.73
N LEU A 38 23.90 11.25 1.51
CA LEU A 38 22.48 11.19 1.20
C LEU A 38 22.08 9.72 1.01
N VAL A 39 21.19 9.23 1.87
CA VAL A 39 20.61 7.90 1.75
C VAL A 39 19.20 8.05 1.21
N ASP A 40 18.96 7.51 0.00
CA ASP A 40 17.66 7.51 -0.66
C ASP A 40 17.22 6.06 -0.91
N PRO A 41 16.01 5.64 -0.49
CA PRO A 41 15.48 4.31 -0.77
C PRO A 41 15.49 3.96 -2.26
N ASN A 42 15.34 4.95 -3.14
CA ASN A 42 15.34 4.75 -4.58
C ASN A 42 16.73 4.37 -5.16
N ASP A 43 17.78 4.46 -4.35
CA ASP A 43 19.14 4.04 -4.71
C ASP A 43 19.32 2.51 -4.56
N PHE A 44 18.35 1.86 -3.90
CA PHE A 44 18.25 0.40 -3.84
C PHE A 44 17.50 -0.13 -5.05
N HIS A 45 18.10 -1.11 -5.71
CA HIS A 45 17.49 -1.82 -6.82
C HIS A 45 17.94 -3.27 -6.81
N TYR A 46 17.19 -4.13 -7.48
CA TYR A 46 17.60 -5.51 -7.62
C TYR A 46 17.39 -6.07 -9.03
N ILE A 47 18.24 -7.03 -9.35
CA ILE A 47 18.15 -7.86 -10.55
C ILE A 47 17.75 -9.26 -10.09
N PRO A 48 16.59 -9.78 -10.53
CA PRO A 48 16.18 -11.16 -10.27
C PRO A 48 16.90 -12.15 -11.17
N PHE A 49 17.14 -13.34 -10.63
CA PHE A 49 17.72 -14.47 -11.32
C PHE A 49 16.82 -15.69 -11.20
N ASP A 50 16.80 -16.53 -12.23
CA ASP A 50 16.09 -17.80 -12.23
C ASP A 50 16.86 -18.90 -11.47
N THR A 51 16.34 -20.13 -11.51
CA THR A 51 16.97 -21.33 -10.91
C THR A 51 18.29 -21.73 -11.57
N LYS A 52 18.53 -21.29 -12.81
CA LYS A 52 19.77 -21.52 -13.57
C LYS A 52 20.76 -20.37 -13.39
N ASN A 53 20.44 -19.39 -12.54
CA ASN A 53 21.24 -18.20 -12.27
C ASN A 53 21.43 -17.33 -13.54
N ASP A 54 20.46 -17.36 -14.47
CA ASP A 54 20.32 -16.39 -15.56
C ASP A 54 19.39 -15.24 -15.14
N THR A 55 19.60 -14.05 -15.69
CA THR A 55 18.76 -12.90 -15.36
C THR A 55 17.35 -13.09 -15.92
N LEU A 56 16.33 -12.79 -15.12
CA LEU A 56 14.97 -12.80 -15.65
C LEU A 56 14.79 -11.68 -16.67
N ARG A 57 13.92 -11.92 -17.65
CA ARG A 57 13.52 -10.90 -18.64
C ARG A 57 12.34 -10.09 -18.14
N SER A 58 12.33 -8.81 -18.48
CA SER A 58 11.25 -7.90 -18.14
C SER A 58 9.93 -8.38 -18.74
N ALA A 59 8.84 -8.31 -17.94
CA ALA A 59 7.51 -8.66 -18.39
C ALA A 59 6.96 -7.69 -19.46
N ILE A 60 7.47 -6.46 -19.50
CA ILE A 60 7.06 -5.43 -20.47
C ILE A 60 7.80 -5.62 -21.80
N ASN A 61 9.08 -5.98 -21.73
CA ASN A 61 9.91 -6.19 -22.92
C ASN A 61 10.96 -7.28 -22.67
N ALA A 62 10.77 -8.42 -23.33
CA ALA A 62 11.61 -9.60 -23.16
C ALA A 62 13.08 -9.42 -23.60
N SER A 63 13.40 -8.38 -24.38
CA SER A 63 14.77 -8.08 -24.80
C SER A 63 15.63 -7.49 -23.68
N TYR A 64 15.02 -7.01 -22.59
CA TYR A 64 15.73 -6.39 -21.47
C TYR A 64 15.70 -7.27 -20.22
N THR A 65 16.77 -7.20 -19.43
CA THR A 65 16.81 -7.77 -18.08
C THR A 65 15.78 -7.06 -17.20
N ALA A 66 15.04 -7.85 -16.41
CA ALA A 66 14.15 -7.34 -15.39
C ALA A 66 14.97 -6.57 -14.35
N PHE A 67 14.47 -5.39 -14.00
CA PHE A 67 15.14 -4.48 -13.07
C PHE A 67 14.06 -3.80 -12.25
N TYR A 68 14.19 -3.86 -10.93
CA TYR A 68 13.21 -3.31 -10.01
C TYR A 68 13.89 -2.39 -9.02
N ARG A 69 13.31 -1.20 -8.84
CA ARG A 69 13.73 -0.28 -7.77
C ARG A 69 12.91 -0.55 -6.53
N ALA A 70 13.49 -0.24 -5.36
CA ALA A 70 12.72 -0.20 -4.14
C ALA A 70 11.59 0.83 -4.23
N LEU A 71 10.51 0.56 -3.51
CA LEU A 71 9.38 1.46 -3.42
C LEU A 71 9.76 2.73 -2.64
N ASN A 72 9.30 3.88 -3.11
CA ASN A 72 9.46 5.15 -2.43
C ASN A 72 8.43 5.27 -1.29
N PRO A 73 8.85 5.32 -0.01
CA PRO A 73 7.91 5.41 1.09
C PRO A 73 7.10 6.70 1.10
N GLU A 74 7.68 7.82 0.67
CA GLU A 74 6.97 9.11 0.65
C GLU A 74 5.78 9.07 -0.31
N GLU A 75 5.93 8.42 -1.47
CA GLU A 75 4.84 8.20 -2.41
C GLU A 75 3.76 7.29 -1.82
N LYS A 76 4.15 6.23 -1.10
CA LYS A 76 3.20 5.32 -0.44
C LYS A 76 2.43 6.00 0.68
N ILE A 77 3.11 6.80 1.51
CA ILE A 77 2.49 7.61 2.57
C ILE A 77 1.51 8.62 1.97
N GLN A 78 1.91 9.28 0.89
CA GLN A 78 1.06 10.25 0.18
C GLN A 78 -0.17 9.56 -0.44
N GLN A 79 0.03 8.42 -1.11
CA GLN A 79 -1.05 7.64 -1.70
C GLN A 79 -2.07 7.20 -0.65
N ALA A 80 -1.60 6.60 0.45
CA ALA A 80 -2.47 6.19 1.55
C ALA A 80 -3.23 7.39 2.15
N THR A 81 -2.59 8.55 2.26
CA THR A 81 -3.24 9.78 2.73
C THR A 81 -4.35 10.25 1.79
N LEU A 82 -4.12 10.21 0.47
CA LEU A 82 -5.14 10.56 -0.52
C LEU A 82 -6.31 9.56 -0.51
N ASP A 83 -6.02 8.28 -0.37
CA ASP A 83 -7.06 7.24 -0.33
C ASP A 83 -7.91 7.33 0.94
N ILE A 84 -7.32 7.65 2.10
CA ILE A 84 -8.07 8.00 3.32
C ILE A 84 -9.01 9.19 3.07
N GLN A 85 -8.53 10.24 2.41
CA GLN A 85 -9.36 11.42 2.10
C GLN A 85 -10.49 11.08 1.13
N ARG A 86 -10.22 10.26 0.11
CA ARG A 86 -11.25 9.79 -0.84
C ARG A 86 -12.33 8.99 -0.12
N GLU A 87 -11.95 8.09 0.78
CA GLU A 87 -12.91 7.26 1.51
C GLU A 87 -13.76 8.12 2.49
N LYS A 88 -13.17 9.15 3.10
CA LYS A 88 -13.93 10.16 3.87
C LYS A 88 -14.94 10.91 3.00
N ARG A 89 -14.55 11.38 1.81
CA ARG A 89 -15.47 12.08 0.89
C ARG A 89 -16.58 11.16 0.40
N ARG A 90 -16.28 9.89 0.13
CA ARG A 90 -17.26 8.87 -0.26
C ARG A 90 -18.32 8.67 0.81
N LEU A 91 -17.94 8.61 2.09
CA LEU A 91 -18.92 8.52 3.16
C LEU A 91 -19.82 9.76 3.22
N VAL A 92 -19.24 10.96 3.18
CA VAL A 92 -20.05 12.20 3.22
C VAL A 92 -21.05 12.22 2.06
N ALA A 93 -20.62 11.86 0.85
CA ALA A 93 -21.50 11.76 -0.30
C ALA A 93 -22.59 10.69 -0.11
N SER A 94 -22.25 9.50 0.41
CA SER A 94 -23.24 8.44 0.68
C SER A 94 -24.25 8.86 1.74
N SER A 95 -23.80 9.51 2.82
CA SER A 95 -24.66 10.04 3.88
C SER A 95 -25.64 11.10 3.36
N ILE A 96 -25.20 12.00 2.48
CA ILE A 96 -26.09 12.99 1.84
C ILE A 96 -27.12 12.28 0.95
N LEU A 97 -26.67 11.37 0.07
CA LEU A 97 -27.57 10.64 -0.83
C LEU A 97 -28.59 9.78 -0.07
N ASN A 98 -28.15 9.04 0.95
CA ASN A 98 -29.03 8.23 1.79
C ASN A 98 -30.01 9.12 2.58
N GLY A 99 -29.58 10.29 3.06
CA GLY A 99 -30.46 11.28 3.69
C GLY A 99 -31.53 11.80 2.74
N VAL A 100 -31.16 12.15 1.50
CA VAL A 100 -32.13 12.57 0.46
C VAL A 100 -33.12 11.45 0.15
N LEU A 101 -32.65 10.20 0.00
CA LEU A 101 -33.52 9.04 -0.24
C LEU A 101 -34.49 8.80 0.92
N LEU A 102 -34.04 8.97 2.16
CA LEU A 102 -34.87 8.85 3.35
C LEU A 102 -35.99 9.89 3.35
N VAL A 103 -35.65 11.16 3.12
CA VAL A 103 -36.62 12.25 3.02
C VAL A 103 -37.61 12.01 1.88
N ALA A 104 -37.13 11.57 0.71
CA ALA A 104 -37.98 11.23 -0.43
C ALA A 104 -38.94 10.08 -0.11
N THR A 105 -38.48 9.06 0.63
CA THR A 105 -39.31 7.92 1.05
C THR A 105 -40.41 8.38 2.00
N VAL A 106 -40.08 9.19 3.01
CA VAL A 106 -41.06 9.78 3.95
C VAL A 106 -42.07 10.68 3.23
N ALA A 107 -41.59 11.58 2.36
CA ALA A 107 -42.46 12.45 1.56
C ALA A 107 -43.39 11.66 0.63
N SER A 108 -42.87 10.58 0.02
CA SER A 108 -43.66 9.70 -0.84
C SER A 108 -44.76 8.96 -0.07
N ASP A 109 -44.48 8.53 1.15
CA ASP A 109 -45.47 7.84 2.00
C ASP A 109 -46.63 8.79 2.37
N ILE A 110 -46.33 10.01 2.82
CA ILE A 110 -47.32 11.06 3.12
C ILE A 110 -48.18 11.41 1.89
N ASN A 111 -47.57 11.53 0.71
CA ASN A 111 -48.32 11.76 -0.53
C ASN A 111 -49.17 10.53 -0.91
N SER A 112 -48.66 9.32 -0.64
CA SER A 112 -49.33 8.06 -0.95
C SER A 112 -50.58 7.83 -0.09
N SER A 113 -50.56 8.30 1.17
CA SER A 113 -51.65 8.19 2.14
C SER A 113 -52.78 9.19 1.91
N ASN A 114 -52.49 10.36 1.33
CA ASN A 114 -53.48 11.41 1.05
C ASN A 114 -54.36 11.15 -0.20
N ARG A 115 -54.06 10.11 -1.01
CA ARG A 115 -54.86 9.76 -2.19
C ARG A 115 -56.10 8.96 -1.81
N ARG A 116 -57.28 9.58 -1.98
CA ARG A 116 -58.59 9.02 -1.60
C ARG A 116 -59.03 7.80 -2.45
N ASP A 117 -58.52 7.66 -3.67
CA ASP A 117 -59.00 6.67 -4.66
C ASP A 117 -58.26 5.32 -4.68
N LYS A 118 -57.38 5.06 -3.70
CA LYS A 118 -56.62 3.78 -3.67
C LYS A 118 -57.44 2.65 -3.04
N SER A 119 -57.40 1.49 -3.69
CA SER A 119 -57.89 0.23 -3.11
C SER A 119 -57.10 -0.14 -1.84
N TRP A 120 -57.73 -0.91 -0.94
CA TRP A 120 -57.10 -1.36 0.31
C TRP A 120 -55.79 -2.13 0.05
N THR A 121 -55.78 -3.00 -0.97
CA THR A 121 -54.58 -3.75 -1.38
C THR A 121 -53.46 -2.84 -1.87
N GLN A 122 -53.77 -1.77 -2.62
CA GLN A 122 -52.77 -0.79 -3.04
C GLN A 122 -52.18 0.00 -1.86
N ARG A 123 -52.98 0.33 -0.85
CA ARG A 123 -52.50 1.01 0.37
C ARG A 123 -51.59 0.10 1.20
N ALA A 124 -51.99 -1.16 1.39
CA ALA A 124 -51.18 -2.14 2.12
C ALA A 124 -49.83 -2.34 1.40
N ASN A 125 -49.85 -2.59 0.09
CA ASN A 125 -48.63 -2.78 -0.70
C ASN A 125 -47.71 -1.54 -0.69
N SER A 126 -48.24 -0.32 -0.75
CA SER A 126 -47.40 0.88 -0.67
C SER A 126 -46.76 1.05 0.71
N GLN A 127 -47.50 0.80 1.79
CA GLN A 127 -46.95 0.87 3.15
C GLN A 127 -45.84 -0.18 3.36
N TYR A 128 -46.05 -1.42 2.91
CA TYR A 128 -45.01 -2.45 2.97
C TYR A 128 -43.78 -2.05 2.14
N ALA A 129 -43.96 -1.51 0.92
CA ALA A 129 -42.85 -1.05 0.09
C ALA A 129 -42.07 0.11 0.74
N HIS A 130 -42.76 1.07 1.36
CA HIS A 130 -42.11 2.18 2.08
C HIS A 130 -41.37 1.70 3.33
N ALA A 131 -41.93 0.78 4.10
CA ALA A 131 -41.28 0.19 5.26
C ALA A 131 -40.00 -0.58 4.87
N GLN A 132 -40.06 -1.35 3.77
CA GLN A 132 -38.88 -2.04 3.23
C GLN A 132 -37.83 -1.05 2.72
N ALA A 133 -38.23 0.02 2.03
CA ALA A 133 -37.33 1.07 1.56
C ALA A 133 -36.65 1.80 2.73
N TYR A 134 -37.39 2.15 3.78
CA TYR A 134 -36.85 2.75 5.00
C TYR A 134 -35.81 1.84 5.64
N ASN A 135 -36.16 0.57 5.88
CA ASN A 135 -35.25 -0.41 6.48
C ASN A 135 -34.00 -0.61 5.63
N PHE A 136 -34.15 -0.69 4.31
CA PHE A 136 -33.02 -0.82 3.40
C PHE A 136 -32.07 0.39 3.48
N ILE A 137 -32.59 1.62 3.46
CA ILE A 137 -31.76 2.84 3.53
C ILE A 137 -30.99 2.89 4.85
N VAL A 138 -31.64 2.59 5.98
CA VAL A 138 -31.00 2.58 7.31
C VAL A 138 -29.94 1.48 7.40
N GLN A 139 -30.25 0.26 6.95
CA GLN A 139 -29.30 -0.85 6.95
C GLN A 139 -28.10 -0.55 6.05
N LYS A 140 -28.33 0.02 4.87
CA LYS A 140 -27.26 0.45 3.96
C LYS A 140 -26.37 1.51 4.63
N GLN A 141 -26.94 2.49 5.31
CA GLN A 141 -26.15 3.52 6.00
C GLN A 141 -25.25 2.90 7.09
N ILE A 142 -25.77 1.98 7.89
CA ILE A 142 -24.98 1.27 8.91
C ILE A 142 -23.85 0.45 8.26
N ALA A 143 -24.17 -0.28 7.18
CA ALA A 143 -23.18 -1.06 6.44
C ALA A 143 -22.09 -0.19 5.82
N ASP A 144 -22.46 0.95 5.20
CA ASP A 144 -21.53 1.91 4.60
C ASP A 144 -20.56 2.47 5.64
N VAL A 145 -21.05 2.87 6.82
CA VAL A 145 -20.22 3.40 7.92
C VAL A 145 -19.24 2.34 8.43
N ASN A 146 -19.72 1.11 8.66
CA ASN A 146 -18.87 0.02 9.14
C ASN A 146 -17.79 -0.34 8.14
N LEU A 147 -18.15 -0.49 6.87
CA LEU A 147 -17.20 -0.82 5.79
C LEU A 147 -16.14 0.28 5.63
N GLN A 148 -16.57 1.54 5.70
CA GLN A 148 -15.67 2.68 5.59
C GLN A 148 -14.70 2.75 6.78
N ARG A 149 -15.18 2.49 8.00
CA ARG A 149 -14.33 2.43 9.20
C ARG A 149 -13.21 1.40 9.02
N VAL A 150 -13.55 0.17 8.67
CA VAL A 150 -12.57 -0.92 8.45
C VAL A 150 -11.56 -0.56 7.38
N ARG A 151 -11.99 0.02 6.26
CA ARG A 151 -11.09 0.47 5.19
C ARG A 151 -10.16 1.59 5.64
N THR A 152 -10.70 2.56 6.37
CA THR A 152 -9.93 3.71 6.85
C THR A 152 -8.90 3.28 7.88
N GLU A 153 -9.27 2.41 8.82
CA GLU A 153 -8.35 1.82 9.81
C GLU A 153 -7.22 1.07 9.10
N ARG A 154 -7.54 0.22 8.11
CA ARG A 154 -6.52 -0.48 7.31
C ARG A 154 -5.54 0.49 6.63
N LEU A 155 -6.05 1.53 5.96
CA LEU A 155 -5.19 2.51 5.28
C LEU A 155 -4.36 3.33 6.27
N GLN A 156 -4.89 3.62 7.46
CA GLN A 156 -4.15 4.29 8.53
C GLN A 156 -3.00 3.43 9.05
N HIS A 157 -3.26 2.14 9.27
CA HIS A 157 -2.22 1.18 9.65
C HIS A 157 -1.15 1.04 8.58
N GLU A 158 -1.54 0.90 7.31
CA GLU A 158 -0.59 0.85 6.20
C GLU A 158 0.29 2.10 6.15
N ARG A 159 -0.32 3.29 6.26
CA ARG A 159 0.43 4.56 6.31
C ARG A 159 1.39 4.60 7.50
N ALA A 160 0.95 4.19 8.69
CA ALA A 160 1.79 4.18 9.89
C ALA A 160 3.00 3.26 9.71
N ASN A 161 2.81 2.06 9.16
CA ASN A 161 3.89 1.12 8.88
C ASN A 161 4.94 1.72 7.93
N TRP A 162 4.50 2.41 6.87
CA TRP A 162 5.42 3.14 5.99
C TRP A 162 6.16 4.26 6.73
N GLN A 163 5.49 4.99 7.61
CA GLN A 163 6.10 6.11 8.35
C GLN A 163 7.15 5.65 9.37
N GLU A 164 6.90 4.53 10.04
CA GLU A 164 7.70 4.09 11.19
C GLU A 164 8.77 3.07 10.81
N MET A 165 8.46 2.15 9.88
CA MET A 165 9.34 1.01 9.62
C MET A 165 10.20 1.19 8.37
N SER A 166 9.75 1.96 7.38
CA SER A 166 10.48 2.08 6.13
C SER A 166 11.75 2.91 6.28
N LEU A 167 12.79 2.53 5.52
CA LEU A 167 13.94 3.40 5.32
C LEU A 167 13.46 4.62 4.55
N ARG A 168 13.54 5.81 5.14
CA ARG A 168 13.14 7.07 4.50
C ARG A 168 14.36 7.84 4.03
N LYS A 169 14.16 8.70 3.03
CA LYS A 169 15.22 9.56 2.52
C LYS A 169 15.75 10.46 3.62
N THR A 170 17.06 10.39 3.88
CA THR A 170 17.70 11.21 4.91
C THR A 170 19.13 11.57 4.52
N THR A 171 19.64 12.64 5.13
CA THR A 171 21.07 12.98 5.06
C THR A 171 21.72 12.48 6.34
N LEU A 172 22.64 11.53 6.20
CA LEU A 172 23.34 10.87 7.29
C LEU A 172 24.68 11.59 7.58
N PRO A 173 24.84 12.20 8.76
CA PRO A 173 26.11 12.81 9.18
C PRO A 173 27.29 11.81 9.22
N PRO A 174 28.53 12.32 9.26
CA PRO A 174 29.72 11.49 9.52
C PRO A 174 29.59 10.65 10.78
N ASN A 175 29.99 9.38 10.70
CA ASN A 175 29.95 8.37 11.77
C ASN A 175 28.57 7.99 12.30
N GLU A 176 27.49 8.35 11.60
CA GLU A 176 26.15 7.92 11.94
C GLU A 176 25.68 6.72 11.10
N SER A 177 24.59 6.10 11.54
CA SER A 177 23.93 5.01 10.84
C SER A 177 22.42 5.20 10.81
N ILE A 178 21.79 4.77 9.74
CA ILE A 178 20.33 4.64 9.66
C ILE A 178 19.95 3.21 9.33
N ARG A 179 18.84 2.73 9.92
CA ARG A 179 18.25 1.42 9.66
C ARG A 179 16.78 1.59 9.30
N GLY A 180 16.29 0.75 8.41
CA GLY A 180 14.88 0.70 8.05
C GLY A 180 14.60 -0.35 6.99
N LEU A 181 13.31 -0.61 6.78
CA LEU A 181 12.84 -1.58 5.80
C LEU A 181 12.85 -1.01 4.38
N VAL A 182 13.40 -1.77 3.46
CA VAL A 182 13.39 -1.52 2.02
C VAL A 182 12.45 -2.53 1.38
N PHE A 183 11.42 -2.03 0.71
CA PHE A 183 10.40 -2.84 0.06
C PHE A 183 10.71 -2.96 -1.43
N LEU A 184 10.98 -4.18 -1.89
CA LEU A 184 11.35 -4.49 -3.27
C LEU A 184 10.19 -5.21 -3.97
N PRO A 185 9.72 -4.74 -5.14
CA PRO A 185 8.67 -5.42 -5.88
C PRO A 185 9.05 -6.87 -6.17
N LYS A 186 8.20 -7.82 -5.79
CA LYS A 186 8.45 -9.25 -5.92
C LYS A 186 8.25 -9.73 -7.37
N ASP A 187 9.18 -10.53 -7.87
CA ASP A 187 8.99 -11.35 -9.07
C ASP A 187 8.94 -12.83 -8.67
N GLU A 188 7.76 -13.44 -8.78
CA GLU A 188 7.55 -14.84 -8.39
C GLU A 188 8.39 -15.85 -9.18
N ARG A 189 8.97 -15.46 -10.31
CA ARG A 189 9.84 -16.32 -11.10
C ARG A 189 11.27 -16.33 -10.54
N ALA A 190 11.61 -15.37 -9.67
CA ALA A 190 12.95 -15.25 -9.11
C ALA A 190 13.25 -16.40 -8.13
N SER A 191 14.50 -16.85 -8.14
CA SER A 191 15.09 -17.80 -7.19
C SER A 191 16.26 -17.18 -6.43
N SER A 192 16.85 -16.12 -6.96
CA SER A 192 17.77 -15.27 -6.23
C SER A 192 17.69 -13.84 -6.72
N ALA A 193 18.17 -12.90 -5.92
CA ALA A 193 18.16 -11.47 -6.20
C ALA A 193 19.52 -10.86 -5.87
N TRP A 194 20.04 -10.01 -6.75
CA TRP A 194 21.20 -9.18 -6.42
C TRP A 194 20.71 -7.79 -6.05
N LEU A 195 20.76 -7.48 -4.76
CA LEU A 195 20.51 -6.13 -4.27
C LEU A 195 21.73 -5.27 -4.57
N THR A 196 21.51 -4.15 -5.24
CA THR A 196 22.52 -3.14 -5.48
C THR A 196 22.09 -1.85 -4.82
N TYR A 197 23.02 -1.22 -4.12
CA TYR A 197 22.90 0.13 -3.59
C TYR A 197 23.90 1.02 -4.33
N THR A 198 23.39 2.06 -4.98
CA THR A 198 24.22 3.05 -5.68
C THR A 198 23.99 4.43 -5.10
N SER A 199 24.91 4.87 -4.24
CA SER A 199 24.88 6.21 -3.66
C SER A 199 25.19 7.26 -4.72
N ARG A 200 24.25 8.20 -4.91
CA ARG A 200 24.41 9.30 -5.87
C ARG A 200 25.36 10.40 -5.40
N SER A 201 25.64 10.50 -4.11
CA SER A 201 26.47 11.59 -3.56
C SER A 201 27.98 11.35 -3.73
N ASP A 202 28.43 10.10 -3.76
CA ASP A 202 29.85 9.73 -3.75
C ASP A 202 30.21 8.63 -4.77
N SER A 203 29.27 8.26 -5.66
CA SER A 203 29.41 7.19 -6.65
C SER A 203 29.74 5.81 -6.06
N THR A 204 29.49 5.60 -4.76
CA THR A 204 29.67 4.30 -4.11
C THR A 204 28.64 3.30 -4.61
N GLN A 205 29.08 2.11 -5.04
CA GLN A 205 28.23 1.05 -5.54
C GLN A 205 28.52 -0.27 -4.83
N MET A 206 27.57 -0.71 -4.01
CA MET A 206 27.66 -1.97 -3.26
C MET A 206 26.65 -2.98 -3.77
N GLN A 207 27.05 -4.24 -3.87
CA GLN A 207 26.20 -5.35 -4.30
C GLN A 207 26.15 -6.43 -3.23
N LEU A 208 24.95 -6.92 -2.93
CA LEU A 208 24.67 -7.99 -1.98
C LEU A 208 23.80 -9.05 -2.66
N LYS A 209 24.27 -10.30 -2.68
CA LYS A 209 23.48 -11.42 -3.20
C LYS A 209 22.57 -11.97 -2.10
N PHE A 210 21.29 -12.15 -2.44
CA PHE A 210 20.29 -12.83 -1.63
C PHE A 210 19.79 -14.06 -2.37
N LEU A 211 19.82 -15.21 -1.72
CA LEU A 211 19.20 -16.44 -2.22
C LEU A 211 17.76 -16.48 -1.69
N GLN A 212 16.80 -16.75 -2.58
CA GLN A 212 15.40 -16.95 -2.21
C GLN A 212 15.12 -18.45 -2.29
N GLU A 213 15.25 -19.13 -1.15
CA GLU A 213 14.84 -20.54 -1.07
C GLU A 213 13.32 -20.61 -1.05
N LYS A 214 12.73 -21.00 -2.19
CA LYS A 214 11.32 -21.34 -2.24
C LYS A 214 11.12 -22.64 -1.45
N ILE A 215 10.62 -22.51 -0.23
CA ILE A 215 10.09 -23.65 0.51
C ILE A 215 8.91 -24.15 -0.31
N LYS A 216 9.05 -25.32 -0.94
CA LYS A 216 7.92 -25.99 -1.61
C LYS A 216 6.86 -26.22 -0.54
N GLY A 217 5.74 -25.52 -0.63
CA GLY A 217 4.56 -25.85 0.16
C GLY A 217 4.14 -27.28 -0.18
N ASN A 218 4.06 -28.13 0.83
CA ASN A 218 3.44 -29.45 0.73
C ASN A 218 1.93 -29.31 0.51
#